data_AF-A0A2G2VQK7-F1
#
_entry.id   AF-A0A2G2VQK7-F1
#
_cell.length_a   1.000
_cell.length_b   1.000
_cell.length_c   1.000
_cell.angle_alpha   90.00
_cell.angle_beta   90.00
_cell.angle_gamma   90.00
#
_symmetry.space_group_name_H-M   'P 1'
#
loop_
_entity.id
_entity.type
_entity.pdbx_description
1 polymer ?
#
loop_
_entity_poly.entity_id
_entity_poly.type
_entity_poly.pdbx_seq_one_letter_code
_entity_poly.pdbx_strand_id
1 'polypeptide(L)'
;MCELDDVIEYLELQKAEADARREIRIHHNGSDEEIVGGENWELPCSIRSLEICNLKTLSSQLLKSLTSLECLDICNLPQIQSPLEQGLPSSLSELTIEVFPNLQSLPESALPSSLSMLTIEDCPNLQSLAESVFPSSLSELTIKDCPNLRSLAESVLPSSLSTLTIEDFPNLQSLAKSGLPSSLSELTISDCTNLQSLQ
;
A
#
# COMPACT_ATOMS: atom_id res chain seq x y z
N MET A 1 -6.89 23.87 -21.15
CA MET A 1 -6.68 24.78 -20.02
C MET A 1 -7.95 24.72 -19.22
N CYS A 2 -8.00 23.84 -18.22
CA CYS A 2 -9.04 23.98 -17.18
C CYS A 2 -8.57 25.13 -16.29
N GLU A 3 -9.45 26.08 -16.01
CA GLU A 3 -9.10 27.25 -15.20
C GLU A 3 -8.95 26.79 -13.73
N LEU A 4 -8.13 27.49 -12.94
CA LEU A 4 -7.87 27.13 -11.54
C LEU A 4 -9.16 26.98 -10.71
N ASP A 5 -10.20 27.73 -11.09
CA ASP A 5 -11.50 27.71 -10.45
C ASP A 5 -12.24 26.37 -10.70
N ASP A 6 -12.04 25.73 -11.86
CA ASP A 6 -12.65 24.42 -12.19
C ASP A 6 -12.06 23.28 -11.33
N VAL A 7 -10.77 23.38 -10.97
CA VAL A 7 -10.07 22.35 -10.18
C VAL A 7 -10.46 22.44 -8.70
N ILE A 8 -10.60 23.65 -8.17
CA ILE A 8 -11.07 23.87 -6.79
C ILE A 8 -12.55 23.48 -6.68
N GLU A 9 -13.40 23.86 -7.63
CA GLU A 9 -14.81 23.47 -7.63
C GLU A 9 -14.99 21.94 -7.78
N TYR A 10 -14.17 21.26 -8.58
CA TYR A 10 -14.16 19.80 -8.69
C TYR A 10 -13.71 19.12 -7.39
N LEU A 11 -12.69 19.65 -6.72
CA LEU A 11 -12.22 19.14 -5.43
C LEU A 11 -13.24 19.41 -4.31
N GLU A 12 -13.92 20.56 -4.31
CA GLU A 12 -14.98 20.88 -3.35
C GLU A 12 -16.25 20.04 -3.59
N LEU A 13 -16.62 19.76 -4.84
CA LEU A 13 -17.71 18.84 -5.22
C LEU A 13 -17.39 17.40 -4.79
N GLN A 14 -16.17 16.93 -5.08
CA GLN A 14 -15.68 15.64 -4.59
C GLN A 14 -15.65 15.61 -3.06
N LYS A 15 -15.23 16.69 -2.38
CA LYS A 15 -15.21 16.79 -0.91
C LYS A 15 -16.61 16.73 -0.30
N ALA A 16 -17.61 17.37 -0.93
CA ALA A 16 -19.00 17.35 -0.47
C ALA A 16 -19.69 15.99 -0.66
N GLU A 17 -19.39 15.28 -1.76
CA GLU A 17 -19.89 13.90 -1.97
C GLU A 17 -19.10 12.86 -1.14
N ALA A 18 -17.81 13.10 -0.93
CA ALA A 18 -16.93 12.31 -0.07
C ALA A 18 -17.32 12.39 1.40
N ASP A 19 -17.80 13.52 1.91
CA ASP A 19 -18.21 13.64 3.32
C ASP A 19 -19.45 12.77 3.63
N ALA A 20 -20.28 12.49 2.62
CA ALA A 20 -21.38 11.53 2.72
C ALA A 20 -20.92 10.06 2.62
N ARG A 21 -19.83 9.79 1.87
CA ARG A 21 -19.32 8.43 1.59
C ARG A 21 -18.11 8.02 2.44
N ARG A 22 -17.50 8.96 3.18
CA ARG A 22 -16.22 8.83 3.90
C ARG A 22 -15.09 8.31 3.02
N GLU A 23 -15.12 8.63 1.74
CA GLU A 23 -14.20 8.12 0.72
C GLU A 23 -13.69 9.28 -0.12
N ILE A 24 -12.38 9.42 -0.26
CA ILE A 24 -11.74 10.44 -1.10
C ILE A 24 -10.83 9.78 -2.12
N ARG A 25 -10.90 10.23 -3.38
CA ARG A 25 -9.98 9.82 -4.43
C ARG A 25 -9.21 11.03 -4.97
N ILE A 26 -7.90 10.93 -5.03
CA ILE A 26 -6.98 11.98 -5.48
C ILE A 26 -6.19 11.41 -6.66
N HIS A 27 -6.47 11.88 -7.88
CA HIS A 27 -5.75 11.47 -9.08
C HIS A 27 -5.08 12.68 -9.70
N HIS A 28 -3.76 12.64 -9.82
CA HIS A 28 -3.02 13.67 -10.54
C HIS A 28 -2.78 13.24 -12.00
N ASN A 29 -2.70 14.20 -12.91
CA ASN A 29 -2.48 13.93 -14.34
C ASN A 29 -0.99 13.65 -14.68
N GLY A 30 -0.12 13.56 -13.67
CA GLY A 30 1.32 13.33 -13.85
C GLY A 30 2.08 14.50 -14.48
N SER A 31 1.43 15.66 -14.66
CA SER A 31 2.08 16.85 -15.20
C SER A 31 3.10 17.44 -14.23
N ASP A 32 3.99 18.28 -14.75
CA ASP A 32 5.02 18.89 -13.93
C ASP A 32 4.51 19.94 -12.95
N GLU A 33 3.27 20.38 -13.12
CA GLU A 33 2.61 21.36 -12.28
C GLU A 33 2.42 20.77 -10.87
N GLU A 34 2.95 21.46 -9.87
CA GLU A 34 2.61 21.17 -8.48
C GLU A 34 1.10 21.33 -8.33
N ILE A 35 0.46 20.38 -7.63
CA ILE A 35 -0.92 20.59 -7.22
C ILE A 35 -0.92 21.84 -6.35
N VAL A 36 -1.61 22.87 -6.84
CA VAL A 36 -1.73 24.17 -6.16
C VAL A 36 -2.51 23.93 -4.87
N GLY A 37 -1.75 23.64 -3.82
CA GLY A 37 -2.18 23.19 -2.49
C GLY A 37 -1.02 22.65 -1.66
N GLY A 38 0.22 22.85 -2.15
CA GLY A 38 1.48 22.42 -1.54
C GLY A 38 1.44 22.55 -0.02
N GLU A 39 1.70 21.43 0.63
CA GLU A 39 1.94 21.27 2.07
C GLU A 39 0.70 21.22 3.00
N ASN A 40 -0.48 21.77 2.64
CA ASN A 40 -1.63 21.82 3.55
C ASN A 40 -2.94 21.28 2.95
N TRP A 41 -2.94 19.97 2.70
CA TRP A 41 -4.15 19.26 2.31
C TRP A 41 -4.99 19.02 3.57
N GLU A 42 -5.95 19.88 3.86
CA GLU A 42 -6.87 19.65 4.99
C GLU A 42 -7.97 18.66 4.56
N LEU A 43 -7.61 17.37 4.62
CA LEU A 43 -8.55 16.27 4.49
C LEU A 43 -9.34 16.11 5.80
N PRO A 44 -10.66 15.85 5.74
CA PRO A 44 -11.46 15.66 6.94
C PRO A 44 -11.00 14.40 7.69
N CYS A 45 -10.84 14.48 9.01
CA CYS A 45 -10.45 13.33 9.84
C CYS A 45 -11.53 12.24 9.96
N SER A 46 -12.74 12.49 9.43
CA SER A 46 -13.87 11.56 9.36
C SER A 46 -13.76 10.56 8.20
N ILE A 47 -12.83 10.74 7.26
CA ILE A 47 -12.67 9.86 6.11
C ILE A 47 -12.19 8.48 6.55
N ARG A 48 -12.66 7.46 5.83
CA ARG A 48 -12.36 6.05 6.08
C ARG A 48 -11.61 5.41 4.93
N SER A 49 -11.85 5.87 3.70
CA SER A 49 -11.15 5.37 2.53
C SER A 49 -10.48 6.52 1.78
N LEU A 50 -9.22 6.32 1.38
CA LEU A 50 -8.42 7.29 0.65
C LEU A 50 -7.66 6.59 -0.48
N GLU A 51 -7.86 7.03 -1.71
CA GLU A 51 -7.11 6.59 -2.89
C GLU A 51 -6.25 7.74 -3.40
N ILE A 52 -4.95 7.50 -3.61
CA ILE A 52 -3.98 8.50 -4.08
C ILE A 52 -3.21 7.93 -5.27
N CYS A 53 -3.35 8.58 -6.42
CA CYS A 53 -2.72 8.17 -7.68
C CYS A 53 -1.91 9.30 -8.30
N ASN A 54 -0.70 9.00 -8.80
CA ASN A 54 0.17 9.92 -9.58
C ASN A 54 0.64 11.18 -8.84
N LEU A 55 0.59 11.18 -7.51
CA LEU A 55 0.93 12.35 -6.71
C LEU A 55 2.45 12.49 -6.54
N LYS A 56 3.00 13.70 -6.74
CA LYS A 56 4.45 13.93 -6.61
C LYS A 56 4.93 13.85 -5.16
N THR A 57 4.18 14.46 -4.23
CA THR A 57 4.56 14.53 -2.81
C THR A 57 3.36 14.19 -1.93
N LEU A 58 3.61 13.43 -0.86
CA LEU A 58 2.61 13.08 0.15
C LEU A 58 3.21 13.39 1.51
N SER A 59 2.55 14.28 2.27
CA SER A 59 3.00 14.64 3.60
C SER A 59 2.72 13.51 4.60
N SER A 60 3.74 13.06 5.32
CA SER A 60 3.60 12.16 6.49
C SER A 60 2.65 12.70 7.55
N GLN A 61 2.68 14.02 7.76
CA GLN A 61 1.83 14.67 8.74
C GLN A 61 0.35 14.50 8.39
N LEU A 62 0.03 14.53 7.09
CA LEU A 62 -1.32 14.34 6.58
C LEU A 62 -1.81 12.94 6.91
N LEU A 63 -1.11 11.89 6.45
CA LEU A 63 -1.54 10.50 6.67
C LEU A 63 -1.75 10.18 8.15
N LYS A 64 -0.84 10.63 9.03
CA LYS A 64 -0.95 10.41 10.47
C LYS A 64 -2.12 11.14 11.12
N SER A 65 -2.57 12.26 10.53
CA SER A 65 -3.71 13.03 11.05
C SER A 65 -5.07 12.40 10.74
N LEU A 66 -5.12 11.46 9.78
CA LEU A 66 -6.33 10.76 9.36
C LEU A 66 -6.66 9.61 10.32
N THR A 67 -7.03 9.96 11.55
CA THR A 67 -7.23 9.01 12.65
C THR A 67 -8.43 8.09 12.50
N SER A 68 -9.30 8.29 11.51
CA SER A 68 -10.42 7.40 11.17
C SER A 68 -10.20 6.61 9.88
N LEU A 69 -9.03 6.74 9.23
CA LEU A 69 -8.75 6.07 7.97
C LEU A 69 -8.63 4.57 8.18
N GLU A 70 -9.44 3.79 7.48
CA GLU A 70 -9.53 2.33 7.53
C GLU A 70 -8.88 1.71 6.29
N CYS A 71 -9.07 2.33 5.12
CA CYS A 71 -8.56 1.87 3.82
C CYS A 71 -7.69 2.95 3.16
N LEU A 72 -6.51 2.56 2.67
CA LEU A 72 -5.59 3.44 1.96
C LEU A 72 -5.07 2.73 0.72
N ASP A 73 -5.32 3.33 -0.43
CA ASP A 73 -4.80 2.88 -1.72
C ASP A 73 -3.85 3.94 -2.26
N ILE A 74 -2.65 3.51 -2.62
CA ILE A 74 -1.61 4.39 -3.15
C ILE A 74 -1.05 3.76 -4.42
N CYS A 75 -1.18 4.48 -5.53
CA CYS A 75 -0.68 4.09 -6.84
C CYS A 75 0.28 5.14 -7.41
N ASN A 76 1.45 4.70 -7.90
CA ASN A 76 2.38 5.50 -8.68
C ASN A 76 2.73 6.88 -8.09
N LEU A 77 3.57 6.93 -7.06
CA LEU A 77 4.10 8.19 -6.51
C LEU A 77 5.55 8.43 -6.96
N PRO A 78 5.78 9.14 -8.08
CA PRO A 78 7.06 9.09 -8.81
C PRO A 78 8.26 9.65 -8.03
N GLN A 79 8.06 10.51 -7.03
CA GLN A 79 9.16 11.07 -6.22
C GLN A 79 9.29 10.44 -4.83
N ILE A 80 8.38 9.52 -4.46
CA ILE A 80 8.42 8.85 -3.16
C ILE A 80 9.11 7.51 -3.32
N GLN A 81 10.23 7.33 -2.62
CA GLN A 81 10.99 6.07 -2.64
C GLN A 81 10.24 4.95 -1.92
N SER A 82 9.53 5.29 -0.84
CA SER A 82 8.64 4.36 -0.14
C SER A 82 7.46 5.13 0.48
N PRO A 83 6.20 4.75 0.22
CA PRO A 83 5.04 5.40 0.82
C PRO A 83 4.99 5.19 2.35
N LEU A 84 5.76 4.21 2.84
CA LEU A 84 5.76 3.77 4.21
C LEU A 84 6.69 4.56 5.15
N GLU A 85 7.72 5.22 4.61
CA GLU A 85 8.62 6.08 5.41
C GLU A 85 7.88 7.27 6.03
N GLN A 86 6.75 7.65 5.43
CA GLN A 86 5.92 8.74 5.91
C GLN A 86 5.12 8.36 7.17
N GLY A 87 4.99 7.06 7.46
CA GLY A 87 4.24 6.52 8.60
C GLY A 87 2.73 6.59 8.40
N LEU A 88 2.07 5.47 8.70
CA LEU A 88 0.65 5.25 8.44
C LEU A 88 -0.22 5.56 9.67
N PRO A 89 -1.51 5.89 9.49
CA PRO A 89 -2.43 6.07 10.61
C PRO A 89 -2.66 4.75 11.34
N SER A 90 -2.78 4.82 12.67
CA SER A 90 -2.99 3.64 13.52
C SER A 90 -4.37 3.00 13.37
N SER A 91 -5.31 3.65 12.67
CA SER A 91 -6.65 3.12 12.39
C SER A 91 -6.70 2.23 11.15
N LEU A 92 -5.63 2.22 10.33
CA LEU A 92 -5.63 1.60 9.02
C LEU A 92 -5.71 0.07 9.11
N SER A 93 -6.76 -0.51 8.52
CA SER A 93 -6.98 -1.95 8.43
C SER A 93 -6.62 -2.52 7.05
N GLU A 94 -6.67 -1.70 6.00
CA GLU A 94 -6.44 -2.12 4.62
C GLU A 94 -5.46 -1.18 3.92
N LEU A 95 -4.43 -1.75 3.30
CA LEU A 95 -3.41 -0.99 2.56
C LEU A 95 -3.14 -1.64 1.21
N THR A 96 -3.23 -0.85 0.16
CA THR A 96 -2.85 -1.22 -1.21
C THR A 96 -1.73 -0.31 -1.69
N ILE A 97 -0.66 -0.90 -2.23
CA ILE A 97 0.50 -0.21 -2.81
C ILE A 97 0.70 -0.72 -4.24
N GLU A 98 0.52 0.13 -5.23
CA GLU A 98 0.60 -0.24 -6.64
C GLU A 98 1.58 0.63 -7.43
N VAL A 99 2.28 0.03 -8.39
CA VAL A 99 3.11 0.77 -9.38
C VAL A 99 4.20 1.60 -8.69
N PHE A 100 5.00 0.98 -7.83
CA PHE A 100 6.14 1.63 -7.17
C PHE A 100 7.49 1.11 -7.68
N PRO A 101 8.01 1.64 -8.80
CA PRO A 101 9.26 1.18 -9.37
C PRO A 101 10.48 1.50 -8.50
N ASN A 102 10.39 2.44 -7.56
CA ASN A 102 11.51 2.79 -6.67
C ASN A 102 11.48 2.04 -5.33
N LEU A 103 10.42 1.30 -5.02
CA LEU A 103 10.28 0.58 -3.76
C LEU A 103 11.17 -0.66 -3.78
N GLN A 104 12.24 -0.62 -2.98
CA GLN A 104 13.21 -1.73 -2.90
C GLN A 104 12.93 -2.66 -1.73
N SER A 105 12.43 -2.11 -0.62
CA SER A 105 12.05 -2.85 0.58
C SER A 105 10.99 -2.09 1.38
N LEU A 106 10.29 -2.80 2.27
CA LEU A 106 9.41 -2.17 3.26
C LEU A 106 10.20 -1.86 4.54
N PRO A 107 10.04 -0.66 5.13
CA PRO A 107 10.72 -0.31 6.38
C PRO A 107 10.28 -1.21 7.55
N GLU A 108 11.18 -1.47 8.49
CA GLU A 108 10.81 -2.12 9.75
C GLU A 108 9.76 -1.28 10.50
N SER A 109 8.72 -1.91 11.03
CA SER A 109 7.61 -1.24 11.73
C SER A 109 6.86 -0.20 10.90
N ALA A 110 6.91 -0.28 9.58
CA ALA A 110 6.15 0.60 8.68
C ALA A 110 4.63 0.43 8.78
N LEU A 111 4.18 -0.80 9.01
CA LEU A 111 2.76 -1.16 8.97
C LEU A 111 2.13 -1.00 10.35
N PRO A 112 0.92 -0.41 10.43
CA PRO A 112 0.24 -0.23 11.71
C PRO A 112 -0.24 -1.57 12.26
N SER A 113 -0.30 -1.68 13.60
CA SER A 113 -0.71 -2.92 14.28
C SER A 113 -2.19 -3.31 14.04
N SER A 114 -2.98 -2.44 13.44
CA SER A 114 -4.38 -2.66 13.06
C SER A 114 -4.55 -3.27 11.67
N LEU A 115 -3.49 -3.30 10.85
CA LEU A 115 -3.57 -3.72 9.47
C LEU A 115 -3.92 -5.21 9.34
N SER A 116 -5.09 -5.49 8.76
CA SER A 116 -5.58 -6.84 8.50
C SER A 116 -5.37 -7.28 7.05
N MET A 117 -5.33 -6.36 6.09
CA MET A 117 -5.14 -6.65 4.68
C MET A 117 -4.02 -5.80 4.07
N LEU A 118 -3.13 -6.46 3.32
CA LEU A 118 -2.05 -5.82 2.59
C LEU A 118 -2.00 -6.34 1.15
N THR A 119 -2.06 -5.42 0.19
CA THR A 119 -1.86 -5.68 -1.23
C THR A 119 -0.64 -4.89 -1.72
N ILE A 120 0.26 -5.55 -2.43
CA ILE A 120 1.41 -4.92 -3.10
C ILE A 120 1.46 -5.42 -4.55
N GLU A 121 1.38 -4.52 -5.51
CA GLU A 121 1.26 -4.85 -6.94
C GLU A 121 2.20 -3.98 -7.78
N ASP A 122 2.73 -4.55 -8.87
CA ASP A 122 3.60 -3.86 -9.85
C ASP A 122 4.74 -3.06 -9.18
N CYS A 123 5.49 -3.72 -8.30
CA CYS A 123 6.66 -3.15 -7.62
C CYS A 123 7.94 -3.82 -8.14
N PRO A 124 8.43 -3.48 -9.34
CA PRO A 124 9.44 -4.26 -10.04
C PRO A 124 10.79 -4.31 -9.36
N ASN A 125 11.14 -3.33 -8.51
CA ASN A 125 12.42 -3.30 -7.79
C ASN A 125 12.35 -3.81 -6.35
N LEU A 126 11.19 -4.29 -5.91
CA LEU A 126 11.00 -4.84 -4.57
C LEU A 126 11.78 -6.15 -4.44
N GLN A 127 12.76 -6.19 -3.54
CA GLN A 127 13.68 -7.31 -3.38
C GLN A 127 13.44 -8.10 -2.09
N SER A 128 12.94 -7.43 -1.05
CA SER A 128 12.63 -8.06 0.24
C SER A 128 11.50 -7.34 0.98
N LEU A 129 10.76 -8.12 1.78
CA LEU A 129 9.87 -7.61 2.83
C LEU A 129 10.64 -7.85 4.14
N ALA A 130 10.99 -6.80 4.89
CA ALA A 130 11.85 -6.95 6.07
C ALA A 130 11.30 -7.96 7.10
N GLU A 131 12.19 -8.57 7.88
CA GLU A 131 11.91 -9.74 8.73
C GLU A 131 10.78 -9.57 9.77
N SER A 132 10.40 -8.33 10.08
CA SER A 132 9.41 -7.97 11.11
C SER A 132 8.39 -6.95 10.61
N VAL A 133 8.07 -6.94 9.31
CA VAL A 133 7.17 -5.95 8.74
C VAL A 133 5.71 -6.23 9.05
N PHE A 134 5.31 -7.51 9.09
CA PHE A 134 3.90 -7.86 9.19
C PHE A 134 3.38 -7.76 10.63
N PRO A 135 2.28 -7.03 10.88
CA PRO A 135 1.65 -6.99 12.18
C PRO A 135 0.93 -8.31 12.48
N SER A 136 0.73 -8.61 13.76
CA SER A 136 0.05 -9.83 14.23
C SER A 136 -1.47 -9.87 13.95
N SER A 137 -2.01 -8.80 13.36
CA SER A 137 -3.40 -8.67 12.92
C SER A 137 -3.59 -9.01 11.45
N LEU A 138 -2.50 -9.11 10.67
CA LEU A 138 -2.57 -9.33 9.23
C LEU A 138 -3.17 -10.70 8.93
N SER A 139 -4.36 -10.71 8.33
CA SER A 139 -5.10 -11.92 7.94
C SER A 139 -4.99 -12.20 6.44
N GLU A 140 -4.79 -11.17 5.62
CA GLU A 140 -4.72 -11.30 4.16
C GLU A 140 -3.49 -10.60 3.60
N LEU A 141 -2.73 -11.33 2.78
CA LEU A 141 -1.57 -10.82 2.07
C LEU A 141 -1.67 -11.19 0.59
N THR A 142 -1.68 -10.17 -0.26
CA THR A 142 -1.64 -10.32 -1.72
C THR A 142 -0.42 -9.59 -2.24
N ILE A 143 0.42 -10.29 -3.02
CA ILE A 143 1.55 -9.64 -3.70
C ILE A 143 1.60 -10.12 -5.15
N LYS A 144 1.62 -9.19 -6.10
CA LYS A 144 1.53 -9.45 -7.54
C LYS A 144 2.57 -8.66 -8.33
N ASP A 145 3.00 -9.18 -9.48
CA ASP A 145 3.87 -8.45 -10.42
C ASP A 145 5.13 -7.83 -9.76
N CYS A 146 5.75 -8.56 -8.82
CA CYS A 146 6.97 -8.15 -8.12
C CYS A 146 8.17 -9.04 -8.54
N PRO A 147 8.66 -8.94 -9.78
CA PRO A 147 9.57 -9.92 -10.37
C PRO A 147 10.93 -10.05 -9.69
N ASN A 148 11.40 -9.05 -8.94
CA ASN A 148 12.70 -9.10 -8.25
C ASN A 148 12.62 -9.65 -6.82
N LEU A 149 11.41 -9.94 -6.30
CA LEU A 149 11.24 -10.49 -4.97
C LEU A 149 11.71 -11.96 -4.96
N ARG A 150 12.69 -12.29 -4.11
CA ARG A 150 13.28 -13.64 -4.05
C ARG A 150 12.72 -14.50 -2.93
N SER A 151 12.24 -13.86 -1.87
CA SER A 151 11.64 -14.49 -0.69
C SER A 151 10.59 -13.58 -0.06
N LEU A 152 9.49 -14.14 0.42
CA LEU A 152 8.42 -13.38 1.08
C LEU A 152 8.81 -13.01 2.52
N ALA A 153 9.37 -13.94 3.27
CA ALA A 153 9.88 -13.69 4.62
C ALA A 153 11.11 -14.58 4.91
N GLU A 154 12.15 -14.01 5.53
CA GLU A 154 13.24 -14.84 6.07
C GLU A 154 12.85 -15.53 7.39
N SER A 155 11.83 -15.01 8.06
CA SER A 155 11.29 -15.50 9.34
C SER A 155 9.90 -16.13 9.14
N VAL A 156 9.03 -15.98 10.15
CA VAL A 156 7.69 -16.57 10.22
C VAL A 156 6.65 -15.54 9.76
N LEU A 157 5.76 -15.94 8.85
CA LEU A 157 4.57 -15.17 8.51
C LEU A 157 3.65 -15.03 9.74
N PRO A 158 2.86 -13.95 9.86
CA PRO A 158 2.03 -13.73 11.05
C PRO A 158 1.05 -14.89 11.25
N SER A 159 0.89 -15.32 12.50
CA SER A 159 0.01 -16.45 12.86
C SER A 159 -1.49 -16.14 12.68
N SER A 160 -1.85 -14.90 12.37
CA SER A 160 -3.20 -14.49 11.96
C SER A 160 -3.49 -14.72 10.47
N LEU A 161 -2.47 -14.94 9.63
CA LEU A 161 -2.61 -14.99 8.18
C LEU A 161 -3.46 -16.19 7.74
N SER A 162 -4.65 -15.92 7.21
CA SER A 162 -5.57 -16.92 6.68
C SER A 162 -5.51 -17.04 5.16
N THR A 163 -5.16 -15.95 4.48
CA THR A 163 -5.16 -15.87 3.01
C THR A 163 -3.83 -15.34 2.50
N LEU A 164 -3.19 -16.09 1.59
CA LEU A 164 -1.96 -15.70 0.91
C LEU A 164 -2.13 -15.87 -0.60
N THR A 165 -1.98 -14.77 -1.35
CA THR A 165 -2.01 -14.76 -2.82
C THR A 165 -0.70 -14.22 -3.35
N ILE A 166 -0.04 -14.99 -4.23
CA ILE A 166 1.21 -14.62 -4.89
C ILE A 166 1.09 -14.93 -6.38
N GLU A 167 1.37 -13.94 -7.21
CA GLU A 167 1.16 -14.01 -8.65
C GLU A 167 2.30 -13.33 -9.40
N ASP A 168 2.76 -13.93 -10.50
CA ASP A 168 3.77 -13.35 -11.43
C ASP A 168 5.15 -13.07 -10.81
N PHE A 169 5.68 -14.01 -9.99
CA PHE A 169 7.03 -13.88 -9.40
C PHE A 169 8.04 -14.85 -10.04
N PRO A 170 8.65 -14.48 -11.18
CA PRO A 170 9.60 -15.36 -11.85
C PRO A 170 10.85 -15.66 -11.03
N ASN A 171 11.28 -14.81 -10.07
CA ASN A 171 12.51 -15.03 -9.29
C ASN A 171 12.28 -15.52 -7.85
N LEU A 172 11.04 -15.79 -7.46
CA LEU A 172 10.72 -16.30 -6.13
C LEU A 172 11.23 -17.73 -5.97
N GLN A 173 12.08 -17.96 -4.97
CA GLN A 173 12.69 -19.28 -4.72
C GLN A 173 12.05 -20.01 -3.53
N SER A 174 11.65 -19.27 -2.50
CA SER A 174 10.99 -19.77 -1.29
C SER A 174 9.98 -18.75 -0.77
N LEU A 175 8.90 -19.23 -0.15
CA LEU A 175 7.93 -18.38 0.54
C LEU A 175 8.45 -17.89 1.89
N ALA A 176 8.54 -18.79 2.87
CA ALA A 176 8.96 -18.46 4.22
C ALA A 176 9.84 -19.59 4.73
N LYS A 177 11.08 -19.31 5.15
CA LYS A 177 12.08 -20.33 5.55
C LYS A 177 11.66 -21.21 6.73
N SER A 178 10.64 -20.79 7.49
CA SER A 178 10.09 -21.49 8.66
C SER A 178 8.76 -22.21 8.40
N GLY A 179 8.25 -22.13 7.17
CA GLY A 179 6.99 -22.68 6.74
C GLY A 179 5.84 -21.68 6.83
N LEU A 180 4.73 -22.07 6.22
CA LEU A 180 3.47 -21.33 6.24
C LEU A 180 2.80 -21.44 7.62
N PRO A 181 2.06 -20.40 8.05
CA PRO A 181 1.41 -20.39 9.35
C PRO A 181 0.25 -21.39 9.38
N SER A 182 -0.02 -22.00 10.54
CA SER A 182 -1.07 -23.02 10.70
C SER A 182 -2.50 -22.48 10.53
N SER A 183 -2.67 -21.16 10.56
CA SER A 183 -3.92 -20.45 10.33
C SER A 183 -4.27 -20.30 8.86
N LEU A 184 -3.32 -20.55 7.95
CA LEU A 184 -3.51 -20.36 6.52
C LEU A 184 -4.57 -21.35 5.99
N SER A 185 -5.70 -20.81 5.54
CA SER A 185 -6.80 -21.57 4.93
C SER A 185 -6.80 -21.50 3.41
N GLU A 186 -6.29 -20.40 2.85
CA GLU A 186 -6.31 -20.11 1.42
C GLU A 186 -4.90 -19.74 0.93
N LEU A 187 -4.42 -20.49 -0.06
CA LEU A 187 -3.13 -20.27 -0.71
C LEU A 187 -3.30 -20.28 -2.22
N THR A 188 -3.03 -19.15 -2.85
CA THR A 188 -3.03 -18.99 -4.30
C THR A 188 -1.62 -18.66 -4.75
N ILE A 189 -1.08 -19.47 -5.65
CA ILE A 189 0.22 -19.24 -6.30
C ILE A 189 0.04 -19.43 -7.80
N SER A 190 0.22 -18.35 -8.57
CA SER A 190 0.21 -18.35 -10.04
C SER A 190 1.52 -17.78 -10.58
N ASP A 191 1.94 -18.26 -11.74
CA ASP A 191 3.06 -17.72 -12.54
C ASP A 191 4.40 -17.51 -11.79
N CYS A 192 4.64 -18.33 -10.75
CA CYS A 192 5.89 -18.37 -9.97
C CYS A 192 6.84 -19.46 -10.49
N THR A 193 7.51 -19.22 -11.62
CA THR A 193 8.21 -20.28 -12.38
C THR A 193 9.46 -20.88 -11.70
N ASN A 194 10.11 -20.14 -10.78
CA ASN A 194 11.32 -20.60 -10.08
C ASN A 194 11.07 -21.04 -8.64
N LEU A 195 9.81 -21.17 -8.20
CA LEU A 195 9.48 -21.55 -6.83
C LEU A 195 9.90 -22.99 -6.54
N GLN A 196 10.84 -23.18 -5.61
CA GLN A 196 11.40 -24.49 -5.27
C GLN A 196 10.80 -25.07 -3.98
N SER A 197 10.34 -24.22 -3.06
CA SER A 197 9.88 -24.64 -1.74
C SER A 197 8.80 -23.71 -1.15
N LEU A 198 7.91 -24.30 -0.35
CA LEU A 198 6.92 -23.60 0.49
C LEU A 198 7.31 -23.62 1.99
N GLN A 199 8.48 -24.18 2.34
CA GLN A 199 8.96 -24.46 3.71
C GLN A 199 9.90 -23.44 4.29
#